data_AF-A0A2G5IX52-F1
#
_entry.id   AF-A0A2G5IX52-F1
#
_cell.length_a   1.000
_cell.length_b   1.000
_cell.length_c   1.000
_cell.angle_alpha   90.00
_cell.angle_beta   90.00
_cell.angle_gamma   90.00
#
_symmetry.space_group_name_H-M   'P 1'
#
loop_
_entity.id
_entity.type
_entity.pdbx_description
1 polymer ?
#
loop_
_entity_poly.entity_id
_entity_poly.type
_entity_poly.pdbx_seq_one_letter_code
_entity_poly.pdbx_strand_id
1 'polypeptide(L)'
;MTFTDLIPGRRDRKKPRHRADDRIAELTADYEQQLAELRDENVRLHHFKAEADDFFMIQAAYVTGLEDDKRELQQRLADEQGARAVADADVEARDRWVRDLEIKVADLERRLDVRKLAESAVAITQPIPVITPVPLHQAPFATTNPGRVPGSWGVKDDEPEPAA
;
A
#
# COMPACT_ATOMS: atom_id res chain seq x y z
N MET A 1 -16.57 -93.86 -64.26
CA MET A 1 -15.67 -93.27 -65.27
C MET A 1 -16.45 -92.21 -66.03
N THR A 2 -16.04 -90.95 -65.97
CA THR A 2 -16.75 -89.83 -66.62
C THR A 2 -16.24 -89.60 -68.04
N PHE A 3 -17.12 -89.25 -68.96
CA PHE A 3 -16.87 -89.13 -70.42
C PHE A 3 -15.70 -88.18 -70.78
N THR A 4 -15.29 -87.31 -69.86
CA THR A 4 -14.15 -86.39 -69.99
C THR A 4 -12.78 -87.07 -69.88
N ASP A 5 -12.71 -88.30 -69.37
CA ASP A 5 -11.45 -89.04 -69.19
C ASP A 5 -10.95 -89.71 -70.48
N LEU A 6 -11.79 -89.82 -71.51
CA LEU A 6 -11.49 -90.54 -72.76
C LEU A 6 -10.99 -89.64 -73.89
N ILE A 7 -10.88 -88.31 -73.66
CA ILE A 7 -10.38 -87.37 -74.68
C ILE A 7 -8.90 -87.07 -74.37
N PRO A 8 -7.94 -87.61 -75.15
CA PRO A 8 -6.52 -87.30 -74.97
C PRO A 8 -6.29 -85.79 -75.12
N GLY A 9 -5.71 -85.16 -74.10
CA GLY A 9 -5.34 -83.73 -74.12
C GLY A 9 -6.31 -82.76 -73.43
N ARG A 10 -7.43 -83.23 -72.83
CA ARG A 10 -8.35 -82.40 -72.02
C ARG A 10 -8.20 -82.52 -70.50
N ARG A 11 -7.46 -83.53 -70.00
CA ARG A 11 -7.03 -83.56 -68.60
C ARG A 11 -5.95 -82.49 -68.40
N ASP A 12 -6.19 -81.56 -67.49
CA ASP A 12 -5.21 -80.63 -66.90
C ASP A 12 -4.65 -79.49 -67.75
N ARG A 13 -5.48 -78.82 -68.58
CA ARG A 13 -5.12 -77.45 -68.98
C ARG A 13 -5.44 -76.49 -67.83
N LYS A 14 -4.45 -76.18 -67.00
CA LYS A 14 -4.52 -75.03 -66.06
C LYS A 14 -5.06 -73.84 -66.85
N LYS A 15 -6.17 -73.25 -66.41
CA LYS A 15 -6.72 -72.04 -67.02
C LYS A 15 -5.58 -71.01 -67.14
N PRO A 16 -5.31 -70.46 -68.33
CA PRO A 16 -4.29 -69.44 -68.47
C PRO A 16 -4.71 -68.25 -67.62
N ARG A 17 -3.91 -67.93 -66.59
CA ARG A 17 -4.09 -66.68 -65.84
C ARG A 17 -3.89 -65.53 -66.82
N HIS A 18 -4.88 -64.64 -66.91
CA HIS A 18 -4.76 -63.46 -67.75
C HIS A 18 -3.86 -62.48 -67.02
N ARG A 19 -2.83 -61.95 -67.71
CA ARG A 19 -1.94 -60.88 -67.18
C ARG A 19 -2.72 -59.70 -66.57
N ALA A 20 -3.92 -59.43 -67.07
CA ALA A 20 -4.82 -58.41 -66.55
C ALA A 20 -5.28 -58.73 -65.11
N ASP A 21 -5.60 -59.98 -64.81
CA ASP A 21 -6.03 -60.41 -63.47
C ASP A 21 -4.89 -60.26 -62.46
N ASP A 22 -3.66 -60.61 -62.87
CA ASP A 22 -2.47 -60.43 -62.04
C ASP A 22 -2.20 -58.94 -61.78
N ARG A 23 -2.39 -58.08 -62.78
CA ARG A 23 -2.24 -56.62 -62.63
C ARG A 23 -3.33 -55.99 -61.76
N ILE A 24 -4.56 -56.50 -61.84
CA ILE A 24 -5.67 -56.08 -60.97
C ILE A 24 -5.37 -56.47 -59.53
N ALA A 25 -4.87 -57.69 -59.30
CA ALA A 25 -4.48 -58.15 -57.97
C ALA A 25 -3.34 -57.31 -57.37
N GLU A 26 -2.34 -56.96 -58.17
CA GLU A 26 -1.24 -56.08 -57.75
C GLU A 26 -1.75 -54.68 -57.37
N LEU A 27 -2.56 -54.06 -58.24
CA LEU A 27 -3.10 -52.73 -57.97
C LEU A 27 -4.02 -52.72 -56.73
N THR A 28 -4.83 -53.76 -56.55
CA THR A 28 -5.68 -53.86 -55.35
C THR A 28 -4.85 -54.00 -54.08
N ALA A 29 -3.77 -54.79 -54.10
CA ALA A 29 -2.83 -54.88 -52.99
C ALA A 29 -2.16 -53.52 -52.70
N ASP A 30 -1.70 -52.80 -53.73
CA ASP A 30 -1.09 -51.47 -53.59
C ASP A 30 -2.08 -50.46 -52.99
N TYR A 31 -3.34 -50.46 -53.45
CA TYR A 31 -4.38 -49.58 -52.92
C TYR A 31 -4.74 -49.92 -51.46
N GLU A 32 -4.83 -51.21 -51.13
CA GLU A 32 -5.08 -51.64 -49.75
C GLU A 32 -3.94 -51.23 -48.82
N GLN A 33 -2.69 -51.33 -49.29
CA GLN A 33 -1.53 -50.86 -48.55
C GLN A 33 -1.58 -49.34 -48.33
N GLN A 34 -1.85 -48.55 -49.37
CA GLN A 34 -1.97 -47.09 -49.25
C GLN A 34 -3.10 -46.69 -48.29
N LEU A 35 -4.23 -47.39 -48.32
CA LEU A 35 -5.34 -47.14 -47.40
C LEU A 35 -4.98 -47.49 -45.95
N ALA A 36 -4.20 -48.55 -45.73
CA ALA A 36 -3.69 -48.89 -44.41
C ALA A 36 -2.74 -47.80 -43.88
N GLU A 37 -1.78 -47.35 -44.70
CA GLU A 37 -0.85 -46.28 -44.35
C GLU A 37 -1.58 -44.97 -44.02
N LEU A 38 -2.58 -44.59 -44.83
CA LEU A 38 -3.39 -43.39 -44.57
C LEU A 38 -4.23 -43.52 -43.29
N ARG A 39 -4.76 -44.71 -42.98
CA ARG A 39 -5.51 -44.94 -41.75
C ARG A 39 -4.60 -44.82 -40.52
N ASP A 40 -3.41 -45.41 -40.58
CA ASP A 40 -2.44 -45.32 -39.50
C ASP A 40 -1.99 -43.88 -39.25
N GLU A 41 -1.73 -43.13 -40.33
CA GLU A 41 -1.37 -41.71 -40.21
C GLU A 41 -2.53 -40.87 -39.65
N ASN A 42 -3.76 -41.15 -40.07
CA ASN A 42 -4.95 -40.45 -39.55
C ASN A 42 -5.12 -40.69 -38.04
N VAL A 43 -4.90 -41.93 -37.57
CA VAL A 43 -4.90 -42.25 -36.13
C VAL A 43 -3.81 -41.47 -35.39
N ARG A 44 -2.58 -41.38 -35.94
CA ARG A 44 -1.50 -40.59 -35.33
C ARG A 44 -1.84 -39.11 -35.24
N LEU A 45 -2.39 -38.54 -36.31
CA LEU A 45 -2.81 -37.13 -36.33
C LEU A 45 -3.93 -36.85 -35.33
N HIS A 46 -4.88 -37.77 -35.18
CA HIS A 46 -5.92 -37.65 -34.16
C HIS A 46 -5.34 -37.71 -32.74
N HIS A 47 -4.38 -38.60 -32.49
CA HIS A 47 -3.71 -38.69 -31.19
C HIS A 47 -2.94 -37.40 -30.87
N PHE A 48 -2.14 -36.92 -31.83
CA PHE A 48 -1.38 -35.67 -31.68
C PHE A 48 -2.30 -34.47 -31.43
N LYS A 49 -3.44 -34.42 -32.13
CA LYS A 49 -4.44 -33.37 -31.90
C LYS A 49 -5.01 -33.44 -30.48
N ALA A 50 -5.36 -34.63 -30.00
CA ALA A 50 -5.87 -34.80 -28.64
C ALA A 50 -4.85 -34.35 -27.59
N GLU A 51 -3.57 -34.71 -27.75
CA GLU A 51 -2.49 -34.24 -26.87
C GLU A 51 -2.34 -32.71 -26.88
N ALA A 52 -2.45 -32.09 -28.06
CA ALA A 52 -2.39 -30.63 -28.18
C ALA A 52 -3.58 -29.96 -27.50
N ASP A 53 -4.79 -30.49 -27.68
CA ASP A 53 -6.01 -29.99 -27.03
C ASP A 53 -5.87 -30.09 -25.49
N ASP A 54 -5.37 -31.21 -24.97
CA ASP A 54 -5.10 -31.39 -23.54
C ASP A 54 -4.07 -30.38 -23.01
N PHE A 55 -2.99 -30.14 -23.77
CA PHE A 55 -1.99 -29.14 -23.42
C PHE A 55 -2.59 -27.74 -23.32
N PHE A 56 -3.41 -27.33 -24.30
CA PHE A 56 -4.05 -26.02 -24.28
C PHE A 56 -5.08 -25.88 -23.17
N MET A 57 -5.80 -26.95 -22.83
CA MET A 57 -6.72 -26.96 -21.69
C MET A 57 -5.99 -26.75 -20.36
N ILE A 58 -4.86 -27.43 -20.15
CA ILE A 58 -4.03 -27.25 -18.95
C ILE A 58 -3.48 -25.83 -18.90
N GLN A 59 -2.99 -25.31 -20.04
CA GLN A 59 -2.45 -23.96 -20.12
C GLN A 59 -3.53 -22.90 -19.80
N ALA A 60 -4.74 -23.07 -20.34
CA ALA A 60 -5.86 -22.17 -20.06
C ALA A 60 -6.21 -22.17 -18.56
N ALA A 61 -6.33 -23.35 -17.95
CA ALA A 61 -6.61 -23.47 -16.51
C ALA A 61 -5.51 -22.83 -15.64
N TYR A 62 -4.24 -22.96 -16.05
CA TYR A 62 -3.12 -22.32 -15.37
C TYR A 62 -3.18 -20.79 -15.45
N VAL A 63 -3.46 -20.25 -16.64
CA VAL A 63 -3.61 -18.80 -16.83
C VAL A 63 -4.76 -18.26 -15.99
N THR A 64 -5.91 -18.93 -15.96
CA THR A 64 -7.04 -18.51 -15.12
C THR A 64 -6.67 -18.52 -13.64
N GLY A 65 -5.94 -19.55 -13.17
CA GLY A 65 -5.46 -19.59 -11.79
C GLY A 65 -4.55 -18.42 -11.44
N LEU A 66 -3.60 -18.08 -12.33
CA LEU A 66 -2.73 -16.92 -12.13
C LEU A 66 -3.48 -15.58 -12.13
N GLU A 67 -4.54 -15.45 -12.93
CA GLU A 67 -5.37 -14.26 -12.94
C GLU A 67 -6.14 -14.08 -11.62
N ASP A 68 -6.65 -15.18 -11.07
CA ASP A 68 -7.35 -15.17 -9.79
C ASP A 68 -6.38 -14.87 -8.62
N ASP A 69 -5.21 -15.49 -8.60
CA ASP A 69 -4.14 -15.18 -7.63
C ASP A 69 -3.73 -13.71 -7.69
N LYS A 70 -3.60 -13.16 -8.91
CA LYS A 70 -3.29 -11.75 -9.12
C LYS A 70 -4.38 -10.84 -8.55
N ARG A 71 -5.66 -11.16 -8.77
CA ARG A 71 -6.79 -10.40 -8.22
C ARG A 71 -6.78 -10.45 -6.69
N GLU A 72 -6.54 -11.61 -6.10
CA GLU A 72 -6.48 -11.75 -4.65
C GLU A 72 -5.35 -10.90 -4.05
N LEU A 73 -4.15 -10.95 -4.63
CA LEU A 73 -3.03 -10.14 -4.18
C LEU A 73 -3.30 -8.63 -4.31
N GLN A 74 -3.96 -8.20 -5.40
CA GLN A 74 -4.37 -6.81 -5.57
C GLN A 74 -5.37 -6.36 -4.50
N GLN A 75 -6.32 -7.22 -4.15
CA GLN A 75 -7.28 -6.93 -3.09
C GLN A 75 -6.61 -6.81 -1.73
N ARG A 76 -5.73 -7.76 -1.38
CA ARG A 76 -4.96 -7.70 -0.13
C ARG A 76 -4.11 -6.43 -0.04
N LEU A 77 -3.48 -6.02 -1.14
CA LEU A 77 -2.70 -4.79 -1.18
C LEU A 77 -3.58 -3.56 -0.94
N ALA A 78 -4.78 -3.52 -1.53
CA ALA A 78 -5.74 -2.43 -1.31
C ALA A 78 -6.21 -2.38 0.15
N ASP A 79 -6.50 -3.53 0.75
CA ASP A 79 -6.91 -3.64 2.16
C ASP A 79 -5.78 -3.17 3.10
N GLU A 80 -4.54 -3.58 2.83
CA GLU A 80 -3.37 -3.13 3.60
C GLU A 80 -3.14 -1.62 3.48
N GLN A 81 -3.29 -1.06 2.27
CA GLN A 81 -3.20 0.39 2.07
C GLN A 81 -4.31 1.14 2.80
N GLY A 82 -5.54 0.62 2.77
CA GLY A 82 -6.66 1.16 3.54
C GLY A 82 -6.40 1.13 5.04
N ALA A 83 -5.90 0.01 5.56
CA ALA A 83 -5.55 -0.13 6.98
C ALA A 83 -4.43 0.85 7.40
N ARG A 84 -3.41 1.04 6.57
CA ARG A 84 -2.35 2.04 6.80
C ARG A 84 -2.90 3.46 6.81
N ALA A 85 -3.74 3.82 5.85
CA ALA A 85 -4.35 5.16 5.80
C ALA A 85 -5.20 5.45 7.05
N VAL A 86 -5.93 4.46 7.56
CA VAL A 86 -6.68 4.59 8.83
C VAL A 86 -5.74 4.76 10.02
N ALA A 87 -4.65 3.98 10.07
CA ALA A 87 -3.66 4.10 11.14
C ALA A 87 -2.97 5.47 11.13
N ASP A 88 -2.58 5.96 9.95
CA ASP A 88 -1.97 7.28 9.79
C ASP A 88 -2.92 8.39 10.24
N ALA A 89 -4.21 8.29 9.89
CA ALA A 89 -5.23 9.23 10.34
C ALA A 89 -5.43 9.22 11.88
N ASP A 90 -5.38 8.04 12.51
CA ASP A 90 -5.44 7.93 13.98
C ASP A 90 -4.21 8.56 14.64
N VAL A 91 -3.02 8.32 14.10
CA VAL A 91 -1.77 8.96 14.58
C VAL A 91 -1.86 10.48 14.46
N GLU A 92 -2.30 11.02 13.32
CA GLU A 92 -2.47 12.46 13.16
C GLU A 92 -3.50 13.04 14.15
N ALA A 93 -4.61 12.33 14.40
CA ALA A 93 -5.61 12.76 15.35
C ALA A 93 -5.05 12.81 16.78
N ARG A 94 -4.26 11.80 17.16
CA ARG A 94 -3.56 11.77 18.45
C ARG A 94 -2.54 12.89 18.57
N ASP A 95 -1.75 13.15 17.53
CA ASP A 95 -0.77 14.24 17.53
C ASP A 95 -1.43 15.61 17.72
N ARG A 96 -2.59 15.85 17.08
CA ARG A 96 -3.38 17.07 17.30
C ARG A 96 -3.86 17.16 18.74
N TRP A 97 -4.38 16.06 19.29
CA TRP A 97 -4.85 16.01 20.67
C TRP A 97 -3.73 16.26 21.68
N VAL A 98 -2.53 15.71 21.45
CA VAL A 98 -1.35 15.96 22.28
C VAL A 98 -0.96 17.44 22.25
N ARG A 99 -0.89 18.06 21.06
CA ARG A 99 -0.60 19.50 20.95
C ARG A 99 -1.62 20.37 21.68
N ASP A 100 -2.91 20.04 21.59
CA ASP A 100 -3.96 20.76 22.32
C ASP A 100 -3.80 20.65 23.84
N LEU A 101 -3.35 19.49 24.34
CA LEU A 101 -3.04 19.30 25.75
C LEU A 101 -1.80 20.10 26.17
N GLU A 102 -0.74 20.09 25.37
CA GLU A 102 0.47 20.86 25.64
C GLU A 102 0.18 22.36 25.77
N ILE A 103 -0.67 22.91 24.89
CA ILE A 103 -1.12 24.31 24.97
C ILE A 103 -1.88 24.58 26.28
N LYS A 104 -2.78 23.68 26.68
CA LYS A 104 -3.55 23.82 27.93
C LYS A 104 -2.65 23.74 29.16
N VAL A 105 -1.67 22.83 29.16
CA VAL A 105 -0.68 22.72 30.25
C VAL A 105 0.11 24.02 30.36
N ALA A 106 0.62 24.54 29.24
CA ALA A 106 1.36 25.80 29.23
C ALA A 106 0.51 26.99 29.73
N ASP A 107 -0.78 27.05 29.38
CA ASP A 107 -1.69 28.09 29.91
C ASP A 107 -1.92 27.95 31.42
N LEU A 108 -2.11 26.71 31.91
CA LEU A 108 -2.27 26.45 33.34
C LEU A 108 -1.00 26.79 34.14
N GLU A 109 0.18 26.47 33.62
CA GLU A 109 1.47 26.84 34.21
C GLU A 109 1.59 28.36 34.33
N ARG A 110 1.29 29.10 33.25
CA ARG A 110 1.29 30.58 33.28
C ARG A 110 0.33 31.14 34.33
N ARG A 111 -0.90 30.63 34.41
CA ARG A 111 -1.89 31.08 35.40
C ARG A 111 -1.41 30.81 36.83
N LEU A 112 -0.77 29.67 37.05
CA LEU A 112 -0.23 29.28 38.34
C LEU A 112 0.94 30.19 38.75
N ASP A 113 1.80 30.56 37.82
CA ASP A 113 2.89 31.51 38.07
C ASP A 113 2.36 32.93 38.36
N VAL A 114 1.37 33.41 37.60
CA VAL A 114 0.70 34.69 37.89
C VAL A 114 0.08 34.66 39.29
N ARG A 115 -0.58 33.56 39.67
CA ARG A 115 -1.16 33.42 41.00
C ARG A 115 -0.09 33.46 42.10
N LYS A 116 1.03 32.75 41.93
CA LYS A 116 2.15 32.80 42.89
C LYS A 116 2.70 34.22 43.06
N LEU A 117 2.82 34.98 41.95
CA LEU A 117 3.24 36.38 41.99
C LEU A 117 2.21 37.30 42.68
N ALA A 118 0.92 37.05 42.48
CA ALA A 118 -0.13 37.79 43.17
C ALA A 118 -0.12 37.50 44.69
N GLU A 119 0.03 36.24 45.08
CA GLU A 119 0.12 35.83 46.50
C GLU A 119 1.36 36.43 47.17
N SER A 120 2.51 36.49 46.48
CA SER A 120 3.72 37.13 47.02
C SER A 120 3.58 38.66 47.13
N ALA A 121 2.95 39.32 46.16
CA ALA A 121 2.67 40.75 46.24
C ALA A 121 1.71 41.10 47.41
N VAL A 122 0.71 40.26 47.67
CA VAL A 122 -0.18 40.41 48.83
C VAL A 122 0.58 40.22 50.15
N ALA A 123 1.53 39.28 50.23
CA ALA A 123 2.35 39.10 51.41
C ALA A 123 3.26 40.31 51.71
N ILE A 124 3.80 40.97 50.68
CA ILE A 124 4.64 42.17 50.82
C ILE A 124 3.81 43.40 51.24
N THR A 125 2.54 43.47 50.84
CA THR A 125 1.65 44.61 51.11
C THR A 125 0.86 44.50 52.41
N GLN A 126 1.06 43.43 53.20
CA GLN A 126 0.52 43.40 54.55
C GLN A 126 1.09 44.55 55.38
N PRO A 127 0.24 45.35 56.05
CA PRO A 127 0.70 46.52 56.77
C PRO A 127 1.63 46.10 57.90
N ILE A 128 2.85 46.65 57.88
CA ILE A 128 3.74 46.69 59.05
C ILE A 128 2.88 47.19 60.23
N PRO A 129 2.83 46.49 61.37
CA PRO A 129 2.06 46.97 62.51
C PRO A 129 2.53 48.38 62.86
N VAL A 130 1.59 49.32 62.87
CA VAL A 130 1.79 50.73 63.20
C VAL A 130 2.49 50.79 64.55
N ILE A 131 3.78 51.11 64.54
CA ILE A 131 4.51 51.46 65.76
C ILE A 131 3.90 52.79 66.21
N THR A 132 3.30 52.77 67.39
CA THR A 132 2.75 53.93 68.10
C THR A 132 3.71 55.13 68.03
N PRO A 133 3.25 56.35 67.71
CA PRO A 133 4.13 57.51 67.65
C PRO A 133 4.68 57.83 69.05
N VAL A 134 6.01 57.80 69.18
CA VAL A 134 6.72 58.33 70.36
C VAL A 134 6.45 59.83 70.45
N PRO A 135 6.08 60.38 71.62
CA PRO A 135 5.76 61.80 71.75
C PRO A 135 7.00 62.67 71.52
N LEU A 136 6.86 63.61 70.58
CA LEU A 136 7.80 64.70 70.31
C LEU A 136 7.93 65.58 71.58
N HIS A 137 9.09 65.55 72.25
CA HIS A 137 9.40 66.56 73.27
C HIS A 137 9.70 67.90 72.60
N GLN A 138 8.90 68.90 72.95
CA GLN A 138 9.01 70.29 72.53
C GLN A 138 10.17 71.01 73.23
N ALA A 139 11.18 71.43 72.43
CA ALA A 139 11.94 72.72 72.42
C ALA A 139 12.61 73.25 73.74
N PRO A 140 13.49 74.30 73.76
CA PRO A 140 13.75 75.30 72.69
C PRO A 140 15.16 75.98 72.57
N PHE A 141 15.32 76.77 71.49
CA PHE A 141 16.28 77.89 71.22
C PHE A 141 17.79 77.56 71.12
N ALA A 142 18.64 78.15 70.29
CA ALA A 142 18.68 79.07 69.14
C ALA A 142 20.09 78.83 68.53
N THR A 143 20.40 79.03 67.26
CA THR A 143 20.92 80.32 66.73
C THR A 143 21.08 80.25 65.22
N THR A 144 20.77 81.39 64.61
CA THR A 144 20.94 81.84 63.22
C THR A 144 22.32 81.60 62.59
N ASN A 145 22.40 81.15 61.33
CA ASN A 145 22.75 82.04 60.21
C ASN A 145 22.52 81.41 58.82
N PRO A 146 22.30 82.23 57.76
CA PRO A 146 21.68 81.87 56.51
C PRO A 146 22.69 81.58 55.38
N GLY A 147 22.35 80.62 54.52
CA GLY A 147 23.12 80.25 53.33
C GLY A 147 22.23 79.81 52.18
N ARG A 148 21.52 80.79 51.64
CA ARG A 148 20.91 80.92 50.29
C ARG A 148 21.21 79.85 49.18
N VAL A 149 20.10 79.31 48.65
CA VAL A 149 19.62 79.09 47.24
C VAL A 149 20.18 77.97 46.30
N PRO A 150 19.47 77.60 45.20
CA PRO A 150 19.07 76.21 44.93
C PRO A 150 19.54 75.72 43.55
N GLY A 151 19.20 74.50 43.17
CA GLY A 151 19.47 74.00 41.82
C GLY A 151 18.45 72.95 41.39
N SER A 152 17.39 73.40 40.74
CA SER A 152 16.69 72.69 39.66
C SER A 152 17.73 72.16 38.65
N TRP A 153 17.54 71.08 37.90
CA TRP A 153 16.60 70.85 36.79
C TRP A 153 16.70 69.34 36.52
N GLY A 154 15.64 68.59 36.27
CA GLY A 154 14.69 68.82 35.20
C GLY A 154 14.81 67.64 34.23
N VAL A 155 13.83 66.75 34.33
CA VAL A 155 13.49 65.65 33.43
C VAL A 155 13.54 66.06 31.97
N LYS A 156 14.04 65.18 31.10
CA LYS A 156 13.59 65.06 29.71
C LYS A 156 13.44 63.59 29.36
N ASP A 157 12.18 63.19 29.32
CA ASP A 157 11.70 62.04 28.56
C ASP A 157 11.61 62.39 27.06
N ASP A 158 11.31 61.35 26.27
CA ASP A 158 10.84 61.31 24.88
C ASP A 158 11.92 61.28 23.79
N GLU A 159 11.93 60.40 22.78
CA GLU A 159 11.24 59.15 22.39
C GLU A 159 11.95 58.72 21.07
N PRO A 160 11.96 57.44 20.63
CA PRO A 160 12.63 57.03 19.40
C PRO A 160 11.73 57.15 18.14
N GLU A 161 12.31 57.64 17.04
CA GLU A 161 11.69 57.70 15.70
C GLU A 161 11.32 56.30 15.14
N PRO A 162 10.20 56.16 14.41
CA PRO A 162 9.93 54.97 13.61
C PRO A 162 10.62 55.06 12.24
N ALA A 163 11.38 54.01 11.91
CA ALA A 163 11.96 53.81 10.57
C ALA A 163 10.86 53.52 9.53
N ALA A 164 11.02 54.11 8.35
CA ALA A 164 10.35 53.75 7.10
C ALA A 164 11.36 53.12 6.13
#